data_AF-A0A484HEN1-F1
#
_entry.id   AF-A0A484HEN1-F1
#
_cell.length_a   1.000
_cell.length_b   1.000
_cell.length_c   1.000
_cell.angle_alpha   90.00
_cell.angle_beta   90.00
_cell.angle_gamma   90.00
#
_symmetry.space_group_name_H-M   'P 1'
#
loop_
_entity.id
_entity.type
_entity.pdbx_description
1 polymer ?
#
loop_
_entity_poly.entity_id
_entity_poly.type
_entity_poly.pdbx_seq_one_letter_code
_entity_poly.pdbx_strand_id
1 'polypeptide(L)' 'MEYMGLEPDRLQFSWISSAESTKFIDVVNDVTESIKKLGPGKTFLNNRDRGEVA' A
#
# COMPACT_ATOMS: atom_id res chain seq x y z
N MET A 1 -3.59 -11.66 -1.19
CA MET A 1 -2.20 -11.34 -0.77
C MET A 1 -1.92 -11.77 0.67
N GLU A 2 -2.93 -12.23 1.41
CA GLU A 2 -2.80 -12.76 2.78
C GLU A 2 -1.80 -13.91 2.89
N TYR A 3 -1.69 -14.76 1.88
CA TYR A 3 -0.68 -15.83 1.82
C TYR A 3 0.77 -15.31 1.78
N MET A 4 0.98 -14.06 1.37
CA MET A 4 2.29 -13.36 1.41
C MET A 4 2.43 -12.46 2.64
N GLY A 5 1.45 -12.49 3.56
CA GLY A 5 1.43 -11.66 4.76
C GLY A 5 1.02 -10.21 4.54
N LEU A 6 0.67 -9.79 3.32
CA LEU A 6 0.16 -8.43 3.09
C LEU A 6 -1.31 -8.33 3.49
N GLU A 7 -1.63 -7.32 4.29
CA GLU A 7 -3.01 -6.97 4.63
C GLU A 7 -3.80 -6.62 3.34
N PRO A 8 -4.99 -7.21 3.10
CA PRO A 8 -5.75 -7.04 1.85
C PRO A 8 -5.98 -5.58 1.44
N ASP A 9 -6.27 -4.72 2.42
CA ASP A 9 -6.63 -3.32 2.19
C ASP A 9 -5.45 -2.45 1.74
N ARG A 10 -4.21 -2.99 1.74
CA ARG A 10 -3.01 -2.28 1.27
C ARG A 10 -2.81 -2.32 -0.23
N LEU A 11 -3.55 -3.18 -0.95
CA LEU A 11 -3.47 -3.26 -2.41
C LEU A 11 -4.82 -2.85 -3.00
N GLN A 12 -4.84 -1.70 -3.68
CA GLN A 12 -6.02 -1.18 -4.35
C GLN A 12 -5.74 -0.95 -5.82
N PHE A 13 -6.69 -1.30 -6.67
CA PHE A 13 -6.62 -1.09 -8.11
C PHE A 13 -7.65 -0.05 -8.53
N SER A 14 -7.23 0.85 -9.42
CA SER A 14 -8.12 1.86 -10.00
C SER A 14 -7.75 2.09 -11.46
N TRP A 15 -8.76 2.22 -12.31
CA TRP A 15 -8.59 2.49 -13.74
C TRP A 15 -8.85 3.97 -13.99
N ILE A 16 -7.79 4.68 -14.40
CA ILE A 16 -7.81 6.11 -14.65
C ILE A 16 -7.18 6.33 -16.02
N SER A 17 -7.92 6.97 -16.91
CA SER A 17 -7.45 7.36 -18.25
C SER A 17 -6.67 8.68 -18.20
N SER A 18 -5.93 8.98 -19.27
CA SER A 18 -5.07 10.18 -19.36
C SER A 18 -5.84 11.51 -19.21
N ALA A 19 -7.15 11.52 -19.50
CA ALA A 19 -7.99 12.70 -19.40
C ALA A 19 -8.62 12.92 -18.00
N GLU A 20 -8.44 11.99 -17.06
CA GLU A 20 -9.12 11.98 -15.76
C GLU A 20 -8.22 12.49 -14.62
N SER A 21 -7.64 13.68 -14.77
CA SER A 21 -6.70 14.24 -13.77
C SER A 21 -7.33 14.47 -12.40
N THR A 22 -8.57 14.98 -12.33
CA THR A 22 -9.27 15.19 -11.05
C THR A 22 -9.52 13.87 -10.32
N LYS A 23 -9.98 12.84 -11.04
CA LYS A 23 -10.19 11.49 -10.48
C LYS A 23 -8.89 10.88 -9.95
N PHE A 24 -7.76 11.15 -10.61
CA PHE A 24 -6.46 10.72 -10.10
C PHE A 24 -6.15 11.34 -8.74
N ILE A 25 -6.38 12.65 -8.59
CA ILE A 25 -6.18 13.35 -7.32
C ILE A 25 -7.04 12.73 -6.21
N ASP A 26 -8.32 12.51 -6.49
CA ASP A 26 -9.27 11.93 -5.53
C ASP A 26 -8.84 10.52 -5.10
N VAL A 27 -8.52 9.64 -6.05
CA VAL A 27 -8.08 8.27 -5.77
C VAL A 27 -6.78 8.25 -4.95
N VAL A 28 -5.81 9.11 -5.27
CA VAL A 28 -4.55 9.18 -4.52
C VAL A 28 -4.80 9.63 -3.09
N ASN A 29 -5.69 10.60 -2.86
CA ASN A 29 -6.05 11.04 -1.51
C ASN A 29 -6.72 9.90 -0.73
N ASP A 30 -7.70 9.22 -1.31
CA ASP A 30 -8.44 8.13 -0.67
C ASP A 30 -7.53 6.95 -0.31
N VAL A 31 -6.66 6.54 -1.23
CA VAL A 31 -5.66 5.48 -0.99
C VAL A 31 -4.71 5.93 0.12
N THR A 32 -4.21 7.16 0.08
CA THR A 32 -3.28 7.68 1.10
C THR A 32 -3.92 7.67 2.49
N GLU A 33 -5.17 8.13 2.61
CA GLU A 33 -5.90 8.11 3.87
C GLU A 33 -6.15 6.70 4.39
N SER A 34 -6.54 5.79 3.50
CA SER A 34 -6.79 4.39 3.84
C SER A 34 -5.53 3.72 4.39
N ILE A 35 -4.38 3.92 3.74
CA ILE A 35 -3.08 3.39 4.20
C ILE A 35 -2.65 4.03 5.53
N LYS A 36 -2.86 5.36 5.71
CA LYS A 36 -2.57 6.04 6.98
C LYS A 36 -3.37 5.45 8.14
N LYS A 37 -4.66 5.13 7.93
CA LYS A 37 -5.53 4.50 8.93
C LYS A 37 -5.08 3.09 9.32
N LEU A 38 -4.51 2.34 8.37
CA LEU A 38 -3.94 0.99 8.62
C LEU A 38 -2.61 1.02 9.38
N GLY A 39 -1.92 2.16 9.41
CA GLY A 39 -0.61 2.32 10.06
C GLY A 39 0.52 1.58 9.34
N PRO A 40 1.71 1.49 9.96
CA PRO A 40 2.88 0.84 9.37
C PRO A 40 2.63 -0.63 9.00
N GLY A 41 3.14 -1.06 7.84
CA GLY A 41 3.06 -2.45 7.38
C GLY A 41 3.84 -3.39 8.29
N LYS A 42 3.22 -4.46 8.77
CA LYS A 42 3.82 -5.35 9.78
C LYS A 42 4.65 -6.48 9.17
N THR A 43 4.37 -6.86 7.93
CA THR A 43 4.75 -8.19 7.44
C THR A 43 5.51 -8.18 6.12
N PHE A 44 5.51 -7.07 5.37
CA PHE A 44 6.01 -7.08 3.98
C PHE A 44 7.52 -7.28 3.85
N LEU A 45 8.28 -7.20 4.96
CA LEU A 45 9.69 -7.56 5.06
C LEU A 45 9.99 -8.08 6.49
N ASN A 46 9.66 -9.34 6.79
CA ASN A 46 10.07 -9.93 8.06
C ASN A 46 11.52 -10.44 7.98
N ASN A 47 12.42 -9.66 8.57
CA ASN A 47 13.69 -10.05 9.21
C ASN A 47 14.84 -10.72 8.44
N ARG A 48 14.79 -11.01 7.13
CA ARG A 48 15.99 -11.54 6.43
C ARG A 48 16.93 -10.48 5.84
N ASP A 49 16.45 -9.26 5.59
CA ASP A 49 17.27 -8.19 5.01
C ASP A 49 17.83 -7.22 6.06
N ARG A 50 17.45 -7.38 7.33
CA ARG A 50 18.15 -6.73 8.44
C ARG A 50 19.33 -7.60 8.81
N GLY A 51 20.39 -7.49 8.02
CA GLY A 51 21.67 -8.17 8.25
C GLY A 51 22.02 -8.15 9.74
N GLU A 52 22.21 -9.36 10.25
CA GLU A 52 22.93 -9.62 11.48
C GLU A 52 24.30 -8.94 11.35
N VAL A 53 24.44 -7.75 11.93
CA VAL A 53 25.73 -7.18 12.30
C VAL A 53 26.02 -7.66 13.71
N ALA A 54 26.56 -8.87 13.79
CA ALA A 54 27.33 -9.39 14.92
C ALA A 54 28.78 -9.62 14.45
#